data_AF-A0A5D6WQM5-F1
#
_entry.id   AF-A0A5D6WQM5-F1
#
_cell.length_a   1.000
_cell.length_b   1.000
_cell.length_c   1.000
_cell.angle_alpha   90.00
_cell.angle_beta   90.00
_cell.angle_gamma   90.00
#
_symmetry.space_group_name_H-M   'P 1'
#
loop_
_entity.id
_entity.type
_entity.pdbx_description
1 polymer ?
#
loop_
_entity_poly.entity_id
_entity_poly.type
_entity_poly.pdbx_seq_one_letter_code
_entity_poly.pdbx_strand_id
1 'polypeptide(L)'
;MFRKMRRFKQQVSEEEWALNIKSVIAFGRISLVEDEEVAKRICTHLVGRFTDDQEYLEKELKNALPRVQCLAMGIEYMTGKLVNES
;
A
#
# COMPACT_ATOMS: atom_id res chain seq x y z
N MET A 1 17.19 8.93 -3.12
CA MET A 1 16.35 9.76 -4.02
C MET A 1 14.97 9.12 -4.11
N PHE A 2 13.94 9.68 -3.48
CA PHE A 2 12.59 9.08 -3.44
C PHE A 2 12.00 9.00 -4.85
N ARG A 3 11.53 7.81 -5.24
CA ARG A 3 10.88 7.59 -6.53
C ARG A 3 9.60 8.43 -6.55
N LYS A 4 9.34 9.16 -7.64
CA LYS A 4 8.11 9.93 -7.79
C LYS A 4 6.93 8.99 -7.58
N MET A 5 6.27 9.10 -6.43
CA MET A 5 5.10 8.29 -6.09
C MET A 5 4.16 8.31 -7.28
N ARG A 6 3.73 7.14 -7.76
CA ARG A 6 2.62 7.03 -8.70
C ARG A 6 1.41 7.64 -7.99
N ARG A 7 1.17 8.94 -8.19
CA ARG A 7 -0.11 9.54 -7.84
C ARG A 7 -1.15 8.72 -8.58
N PHE A 8 -2.17 8.24 -7.88
CA PHE A 8 -3.39 7.81 -8.55
C PHE A 8 -3.81 8.97 -9.44
N LYS A 9 -3.71 8.78 -10.76
CA LYS A 9 -4.16 9.81 -11.70
C LYS A 9 -5.65 9.96 -11.48
N GLN A 10 -6.07 11.16 -11.11
CA GLN A 10 -7.45 11.55 -11.00
C GLN A 10 -8.10 11.29 -12.36
N GLN A 11 -9.22 10.58 -12.38
CA GLN A 11 -9.94 10.31 -13.61
C GLN A 11 -10.91 11.47 -13.81
N VAL A 12 -10.40 12.54 -14.42
CA VAL A 12 -11.20 13.67 -14.89
C VAL A 12 -11.63 13.31 -16.31
N SER A 13 -12.92 13.10 -16.54
CA SER A 13 -13.46 13.17 -17.91
C SER A 13 -13.40 14.64 -18.32
N GLU A 14 -12.89 14.94 -19.51
CA GLU A 14 -12.78 16.32 -20.01
C GLU A 14 -14.15 17.04 -20.08
N GLU A 15 -15.25 16.29 -20.04
CA GLU A 15 -16.62 16.77 -20.12
C GLU A 15 -17.28 17.07 -18.76
N GLU A 16 -16.73 16.58 -17.64
CA GLU A 16 -17.31 16.83 -16.29
C GLU A 16 -16.31 17.55 -15.39
N TRP A 17 -16.71 18.73 -14.89
CA TRP A 17 -15.98 19.50 -13.87
C TRP A 17 -16.02 18.84 -12.47
N ALA A 18 -16.72 17.72 -12.34
CA ALA A 18 -17.04 17.11 -11.07
C ALA A 18 -15.98 16.10 -10.61
N LEU A 19 -15.81 16.02 -9.29
CA LEU A 19 -14.83 15.14 -8.67
C LEU A 19 -15.34 13.69 -8.67
N ASN A 20 -14.60 12.83 -9.37
CA ASN A 20 -14.82 11.38 -9.33
C ASN A 20 -13.95 10.72 -8.25
N ILE A 21 -14.55 10.31 -7.14
CA ILE A 21 -13.87 9.65 -6.02
C ILE A 21 -14.10 8.14 -6.10
N LYS A 22 -13.00 7.37 -6.04
CA LYS A 22 -13.02 5.91 -5.93
C LYS A 22 -12.68 5.48 -4.52
N SER A 23 -13.54 4.72 -3.89
CA SER A 23 -13.29 4.10 -2.60
C SER A 23 -13.62 2.61 -2.61
N VAL A 24 -12.99 1.88 -1.71
CA VAL A 24 -13.23 0.45 -1.49
C VAL A 24 -13.35 0.22 0.01
N ILE A 25 -14.34 -0.57 0.41
CA ILE A 25 -14.47 -1.09 1.78
C ILE A 25 -14.19 -2.59 1.69
N ALA A 26 -13.24 -3.08 2.49
CA ALA A 26 -12.89 -4.50 2.57
C ALA A 26 -13.08 -5.01 3.99
N PHE A 27 -13.73 -6.16 4.12
CA PHE A 27 -13.88 -6.93 5.35
C PHE A 27 -13.11 -8.24 5.21
N GLY A 28 -12.54 -8.70 6.31
CA GLY A 28 -11.72 -9.89 6.30
C GLY A 28 -11.18 -10.21 7.69
N ARG A 29 -10.33 -11.24 7.73
CA ARG A 29 -9.66 -11.68 8.95
C ARG A 29 -8.19 -11.36 8.88
N ILE A 30 -7.64 -10.96 10.02
CA ILE A 30 -6.21 -10.71 10.17
C ILE A 30 -5.55 -11.96 10.77
N SER A 31 -4.38 -12.31 10.24
CA SER A 31 -3.45 -13.25 10.84
C SER A 31 -2.08 -12.60 11.01
N LEU A 32 -1.31 -13.09 12.00
CA LEU A 32 0.09 -12.73 12.12
C LEU A 32 0.89 -13.35 10.97
N VAL A 33 1.89 -12.62 10.47
CA VAL A 33 2.95 -13.20 9.65
C VAL A 33 4.06 -13.64 10.61
N GLU A 34 4.21 -14.94 10.81
CA GLU A 34 5.20 -15.52 11.75
C GLU A 34 6.53 -15.86 11.07
N ASP A 35 6.54 -16.04 9.75
CA ASP A 35 7.74 -16.31 8.98
C ASP A 35 8.52 -15.00 8.74
N GLU A 36 9.72 -14.91 9.32
CA GLU A 36 10.60 -13.75 9.23
C GLU A 36 11.03 -13.43 7.78
N GLU A 37 11.26 -14.45 6.94
CA GLU A 37 11.64 -14.24 5.54
C GLU A 37 10.45 -13.68 4.74
N VAL A 38 9.22 -14.10 5.08
CA VAL A 38 8.01 -13.50 4.51
C VAL A 38 7.87 -12.05 4.96
N ALA A 39 8.08 -11.75 6.25
CA ALA A 39 8.02 -10.38 6.78
C ALA A 39 9.07 -9.47 6.11
N LYS A 40 10.32 -9.94 6.00
CA LYS A 40 11.42 -9.26 5.31
C LYS A 40 11.06 -8.95 3.87
N ARG A 41 10.52 -9.93 3.14
CA ARG A 41 10.06 -9.75 1.75
C ARG A 41 8.96 -8.68 1.63
N ILE A 42 7.99 -8.66 2.55
CA ILE A 42 6.94 -7.65 2.60
C ILE A 42 7.54 -6.25 2.83
N CYS A 43 8.40 -6.10 3.83
CA CYS A 43 9.07 -4.83 4.15
C CYS A 43 9.92 -4.32 2.99
N THR A 44 10.69 -5.19 2.33
CA THR A 44 11.47 -4.84 1.13
C THR A 44 10.59 -4.34 0.00
N HIS A 45 9.49 -5.04 -0.29
CA HIS A 45 8.55 -4.59 -1.32
C HIS A 45 7.88 -3.26 -0.96
N LEU A 46 7.57 -3.03 0.31
CA LEU A 46 6.97 -1.78 0.79
C LEU A 46 7.91 -0.60 0.55
N VAL A 47 9.17 -0.69 0.99
CA VAL A 47 10.18 0.35 0.78
C VAL A 47 10.39 0.61 -0.72
N GLY A 48 10.46 -0.45 -1.53
CA GLY A 48 10.60 -0.37 -3.00
C GLY A 48 9.44 0.34 -3.72
N ARG A 49 8.31 0.60 -3.05
CA ARG A 49 7.25 1.47 -3.60
C ARG A 49 7.59 2.95 -3.54
N PHE A 50 8.44 3.35 -2.59
CA PHE A 50 8.73 4.76 -2.27
C PHE A 50 10.13 5.18 -2.72
N THR A 51 11.09 4.28 -2.75
CA THR A 51 12.48 4.59 -3.09
C THR A 51 13.20 3.37 -3.68
N ASP A 52 14.16 3.61 -4.57
CA ASP A 52 15.06 2.57 -5.11
C ASP A 52 16.43 2.55 -4.38
N ASP A 53 16.55 3.34 -3.30
CA ASP A 53 17.76 3.51 -2.47
C ASP A 53 18.04 2.25 -1.62
N GLN A 54 19.09 1.51 -1.99
CA GLN A 54 19.45 0.24 -1.36
C GLN A 54 20.06 0.42 0.04
N GLU A 55 20.88 1.46 0.24
CA GLU A 55 21.49 1.74 1.55
C GLU A 55 20.41 2.08 2.58
N TYR A 56 19.41 2.85 2.17
CA TYR A 56 18.25 3.14 3.00
C TYR A 56 17.47 1.87 3.35
N LEU A 57 17.21 0.99 2.36
CA LEU A 57 16.53 -0.29 2.58
C LEU A 57 17.26 -1.16 3.62
N GLU A 58 18.57 -1.35 3.46
CA GLU A 58 19.38 -2.17 4.37
C GLU A 58 19.37 -1.62 5.80
N LYS A 59 19.48 -0.30 5.95
CA LYS A 59 19.43 0.38 7.25
C LYS A 59 18.06 0.19 7.91
N GLU A 60 16.97 0.34 7.17
CA GLU A 60 15.62 0.13 7.70
C GLU A 60 15.39 -1.33 8.10
N LEU A 61 15.77 -2.29 7.25
CA LEU A 61 15.63 -3.71 7.58
C LEU A 61 16.44 -4.08 8.83
N LYS A 62 17.69 -3.63 8.94
CA LYS A 62 18.53 -3.93 10.11
C LYS A 62 17.93 -3.42 11.42
N ASN A 63 17.33 -2.23 11.40
CA ASN A 63 16.87 -1.57 12.62
C ASN A 63 15.41 -1.89 12.95
N ALA A 64 14.54 -2.01 11.96
CA ALA A 64 13.10 -2.12 12.14
C ALA A 64 12.57 -3.55 12.04
N LEU A 65 13.17 -4.42 11.22
CA LEU A 65 12.68 -5.79 11.01
C LEU A 65 12.53 -6.60 12.32
N PRO A 66 13.44 -6.52 13.31
CA PRO A 66 13.28 -7.28 14.56
C PRO A 66 12.14 -6.80 15.47
N ARG A 67 11.54 -5.63 15.17
CA ARG A 67 10.53 -4.98 16.02
C ARG A 67 9.20 -4.78 15.29
N VAL A 68 9.13 -5.08 14.00
CA VAL A 68 7.91 -4.92 13.20
C VAL A 68 7.09 -6.20 13.24
N GLN A 69 5.78 -6.08 13.40
CA GLN A 69 4.85 -7.19 13.20
C GLN A 69 4.09 -6.97 11.89
N CYS A 70 4.33 -7.82 10.90
CA CYS A 70 3.50 -7.83 9.69
C CYS A 70 2.18 -8.55 9.96
N LEU A 71 1.08 -7.95 9.50
CA LEU A 71 -0.27 -8.50 9.60
C LEU A 71 -0.78 -8.78 8.18
N ALA A 72 -1.28 -9.99 7.94
CA ALA A 72 -1.92 -10.35 6.69
C ALA A 72 -3.44 -10.29 6.85
N MET A 73 -4.11 -9.55 5.98
CA MET A 73 -5.57 -9.52 5.94
C MET A 73 -6.07 -10.39 4.77
N GLY A 74 -6.70 -11.51 5.10
CA GLY A 74 -7.47 -12.29 4.14
C GLY A 74 -8.81 -11.60 3.91
N ILE A 75 -9.01 -11.07 2.71
CA ILE A 75 -10.23 -10.35 2.34
C ILE A 75 -11.35 -11.36 2.07
N GLU A 76 -12.43 -11.27 2.84
CA GLU A 76 -13.61 -12.14 2.71
C GLU A 76 -14.74 -11.44 1.94
N TYR A 77 -14.84 -10.11 2.06
CA TYR A 77 -15.85 -9.32 1.37
C TYR A 77 -15.28 -7.95 1.00
N MET A 78 -15.62 -7.45 -0.19
CA MET A 78 -15.14 -6.16 -0.67
C MET A 78 -16.20 -5.47 -1.52
N THR A 79 -16.45 -4.19 -1.26
CA THR A 79 -17.31 -3.33 -2.08
C THR A 79 -16.56 -2.11 -2.57
N GLY A 80 -16.80 -1.72 -3.82
CA GLY A 80 -16.29 -0.48 -4.40
C GLY A 80 -17.39 0.55 -4.57
N LYS A 81 -17.04 1.84 -4.42
CA LYS A 81 -17.92 2.96 -4.76
C LYS A 81 -17.19 3.93 -5.67
N LEU A 82 -17.88 4.38 -6.71
CA LEU A 82 -17.52 5.54 -7.49
C LEU A 82 -18.55 6.62 -7.18
N VAL A 83 -18.10 7.77 -6.68
CA VAL A 83 -18.95 8.94 -6.40
C VAL A 83 -18.59 10.03 -7.38
N ASN A 84 -19.61 10.58 -8.02
CA ASN A 84 -19.51 11.82 -8.77
C ASN A 84 -20.06 12.95 -7.90
N GLU A 85 -19.23 13.94 -7.56
CA GLU A 85 -19.59 15.09 -6.71
C GLU A 85 -20.15 16.28 -7.52
N SER A 86 -20.85 16.02 -8.63
CA SER A 86 -21.53 17.05 -9.43
C SER A 86 -22.80 17.58 -8.78
#